data_AF-J9FWT3-F1
#
_entry.id   AF-J9FWT3-F1
#
_cell.length_a   1.000
_cell.length_b   1.000
_cell.length_c   1.000
_cell.angle_alpha   90.00
_cell.angle_beta   90.00
_cell.angle_gamma   90.00
#
_symmetry.space_group_name_H-M   'P 1'
#
loop_
_entity.id
_entity.type
_entity.pdbx_description
1 polymer ?
#
loop_
_entity_poly.entity_id
_entity_poly.type
_entity_poly.pdbx_seq_one_letter_code
_entity_poly.pdbx_strand_id
1 'polypeptide(L)'
;MDNFIDIKDYDAAIHREILDSLLKGDAMADPGIIEICEDQAISEMKSYLGHFYDTEEIFSQRGDRRHPLILMMCLDIAIYHIFCIHNPYKMSDIRKDRYDRAVAWMKEVAKGMITIDGAPKRPAADGSDPWQIVSNESRGTY
;
A
#
# COMPACT_ATOMS: atom_id res chain seq x y z
N MET A 1 -2.26 2.56 19.23
CA MET A 1 -2.13 1.76 18.01
C MET A 1 -0.87 2.18 17.29
N ASP A 2 -0.12 1.24 16.72
CA ASP A 2 1.14 1.47 16.01
C ASP A 2 0.94 1.13 14.52
N ASN A 3 0.21 2.00 13.82
CA ASN A 3 -0.20 1.78 12.43
C ASN A 3 0.90 2.25 11.47
N PHE A 4 0.86 1.74 10.23
CA PHE A 4 1.80 2.16 9.18
C PHE A 4 1.60 3.63 8.79
N ILE A 5 0.35 4.12 8.84
CA ILE A 5 -0.03 5.51 8.61
C ILE A 5 -0.23 6.21 9.97
N ASP A 6 0.33 7.40 10.13
CA ASP A 6 0.08 8.27 11.29
C ASP A 6 -0.92 9.37 10.90
N ILE A 7 -1.66 9.90 11.88
CA ILE A 7 -2.63 10.98 11.69
C ILE A 7 -1.96 12.20 11.04
N LYS A 8 -0.68 12.45 11.36
CA LYS A 8 0.09 13.55 10.76
C LYS A 8 0.37 13.37 9.27
N ASP A 9 0.38 12.14 8.77
CA ASP A 9 0.61 11.91 7.34
C ASP A 9 -0.59 12.40 6.51
N TYR A 10 -1.80 12.38 7.09
CA TYR A 10 -2.98 12.95 6.44
C TYR A 10 -2.88 14.46 6.23
N ASP A 11 -2.16 15.19 7.08
CA ASP A 11 -1.96 16.65 6.93
C ASP A 11 -1.22 16.99 5.62
N ALA A 12 -0.38 16.07 5.12
CA ALA A 12 0.34 16.24 3.85
C ALA A 12 -0.56 15.99 2.62
N ALA A 13 -1.68 15.27 2.78
CA ALA A 13 -2.55 14.86 1.68
C ALA A 13 -3.94 15.52 1.70
N ILE A 14 -4.46 15.93 2.86
CA ILE A 14 -5.78 16.58 3.04
C ILE A 14 -5.62 17.72 4.05
N HIS A 15 -6.33 18.83 3.83
CA HIS A 15 -6.48 19.86 4.85
C HIS A 15 -7.18 19.31 6.09
N ARG A 16 -6.58 19.51 7.26
CA ARG A 16 -7.12 19.07 8.55
C ARG A 16 -8.57 19.49 8.79
N GLU A 17 -9.02 20.63 8.26
CA GLU A 17 -10.42 21.05 8.35
C GLU A 17 -11.40 20.12 7.61
N ILE A 18 -11.00 19.59 6.45
CA ILE A 18 -11.80 18.63 5.68
C ILE A 18 -11.82 17.30 6.41
N LEU A 19 -10.66 16.87 6.93
CA LEU A 19 -10.56 15.66 7.75
C LEU A 19 -11.43 15.78 9.00
N ASP A 20 -11.29 16.87 9.77
CA ASP A 20 -12.13 17.18 10.93
C ASP A 20 -13.61 17.26 10.56
N SER A 21 -13.97 17.81 9.39
CA SER A 21 -15.37 17.86 8.94
C SER A 21 -15.92 16.49 8.58
N LEU A 22 -15.09 15.58 8.05
CA LEU A 22 -15.49 14.19 7.82
C LEU A 22 -15.68 13.46 9.15
N LEU A 23 -14.79 13.72 10.12
CA LEU A 23 -14.81 13.08 11.43
C LEU A 23 -15.87 13.65 12.39
N LYS A 24 -16.26 14.92 12.27
CA LYS A 24 -17.26 15.56 13.16
C LYS A 24 -18.72 15.37 12.69
N GLY A 25 -18.93 14.86 11.47
CA GLY A 25 -20.20 14.95 10.75
C GLY A 25 -21.28 13.92 11.12
N ASP A 26 -20.95 12.82 11.78
CA ASP A 26 -21.94 11.84 12.21
C ASP A 26 -21.45 11.09 13.46
N ALA A 27 -22.37 10.52 14.23
CA ALA A 27 -22.17 9.91 15.56
C ALA A 27 -21.33 8.62 15.57
N MET A 28 -20.31 8.53 14.72
CA MET A 28 -19.37 7.43 14.49
C MET A 28 -17.98 8.01 14.17
N ALA A 29 -17.57 9.06 14.89
CA ALA A 29 -16.19 9.54 14.93
C ALA A 29 -15.27 8.56 15.69
N ASP A 30 -15.52 7.25 15.57
CA ASP A 30 -14.72 6.24 16.23
C ASP A 30 -13.39 6.14 15.48
N PRO A 31 -12.25 6.32 16.17
CA PRO A 31 -10.93 6.02 15.62
C PRO A 31 -10.89 4.66 14.89
N GLY A 32 -11.74 3.73 15.30
CA GLY A 32 -11.91 2.43 14.66
C GLY A 32 -12.31 2.45 13.18
N ILE A 33 -13.06 3.44 12.68
CA ILE A 33 -13.41 3.48 11.24
C ILE A 33 -12.20 3.86 10.39
N ILE A 34 -11.38 4.80 10.88
CA ILE A 34 -10.12 5.17 10.21
C ILE A 34 -9.20 3.94 10.19
N GLU A 35 -9.06 3.26 11.33
CA GLU A 35 -8.27 2.04 11.45
C GLU A 35 -8.74 0.96 10.48
N ILE A 36 -10.05 0.74 10.34
CA ILE A 36 -10.61 -0.20 9.36
C ILE A 36 -10.25 0.20 7.92
N CYS A 37 -10.32 1.49 7.58
CA CYS A 37 -9.95 1.97 6.25
C CYS A 37 -8.46 1.81 5.96
N GLU A 38 -7.62 2.06 6.97
CA GLU A 38 -6.16 1.84 6.90
C GLU A 38 -5.85 0.36 6.71
N ASP A 39 -6.48 -0.52 7.48
CA ASP A 39 -6.30 -1.97 7.36
C ASP A 39 -6.77 -2.50 6.00
N GLN A 40 -7.89 -1.98 5.49
CA GLN A 40 -8.38 -2.29 4.14
C GLN A 40 -7.38 -1.84 3.06
N ALA A 41 -6.85 -0.61 3.16
CA ALA A 41 -5.86 -0.10 2.23
C ALA A 41 -4.56 -0.91 2.25
N ILE A 42 -4.08 -1.27 3.45
CA ILE A 42 -2.89 -2.11 3.63
C ILE A 42 -3.14 -3.50 3.02
N SER A 43 -4.28 -4.12 3.32
CA SER A 43 -4.66 -5.43 2.78
C SER A 43 -4.74 -5.44 1.25
N GLU A 44 -5.32 -4.39 0.67
CA GLU A 44 -5.38 -4.19 -0.79
C GLU A 44 -3.98 -4.10 -1.38
N MET A 45 -3.09 -3.29 -0.80
CA MET A 45 -1.70 -3.18 -1.26
C MET A 45 -0.92 -4.49 -1.08
N LYS A 46 -1.13 -5.21 0.03
CA LYS A 46 -0.50 -6.52 0.30
C LYS A 46 -0.84 -7.51 -0.81
N SER A 47 -2.09 -7.51 -1.30
CA SER A 47 -2.51 -8.41 -2.38
C SER A 47 -1.77 -8.18 -3.70
N TYR A 48 -1.36 -6.95 -4.02
CA TYR A 48 -0.64 -6.64 -5.26
C TYR A 48 0.88 -6.79 -5.10
N LEU A 49 1.43 -6.31 -3.99
CA LEU A 49 2.88 -6.26 -3.76
C LEU A 49 3.47 -7.61 -3.30
N GLY A 50 2.64 -8.46 -2.68
CA GLY A 50 3.09 -9.71 -2.07
C GLY A 50 3.68 -10.74 -3.04
N HIS A 51 3.57 -10.53 -4.36
CA HIS A 51 4.23 -11.40 -5.34
C HIS A 51 5.76 -11.21 -5.37
N PHE A 52 6.24 -9.97 -5.28
CA PHE A 52 7.67 -9.64 -5.44
C PHE A 52 8.34 -9.10 -4.18
N TYR A 53 7.56 -8.57 -3.25
CA TYR A 53 8.07 -7.85 -2.08
C TYR A 53 7.69 -8.51 -0.76
N ASP A 54 8.53 -8.28 0.25
CA ASP A 54 8.19 -8.62 1.62
C ASP A 54 7.27 -7.53 2.18
N THR A 55 5.97 -7.78 2.09
CA THR A 55 4.95 -6.84 2.55
C THR A 55 4.94 -6.72 4.07
N GLU A 56 5.31 -7.77 4.82
CA GLU A 56 5.36 -7.66 6.28
C GLU A 56 6.48 -6.71 6.69
N GLU A 57 7.66 -6.83 6.06
CA GLU A 57 8.76 -5.91 6.33
C GLU A 57 8.41 -4.47 5.93
N ILE A 58 7.81 -4.26 4.74
CA ILE A 58 7.37 -2.93 4.28
C ILE A 58 6.42 -2.27 5.29
N PHE A 59 5.33 -2.96 5.65
CA PHE A 59 4.29 -2.39 6.50
C PHE A 59 4.66 -2.40 7.98
N SER A 60 5.78 -3.03 8.38
CA SER A 60 6.36 -2.94 9.72
C SER A 60 7.21 -1.68 9.94
N GLN A 61 7.63 -0.99 8.88
CA GLN A 61 8.44 0.22 9.00
C GLN A 61 7.64 1.38 9.61
N ARG A 62 8.32 2.26 10.36
CA ARG A 62 7.72 3.41 11.07
C ARG A 62 8.55 4.68 10.85
N GLY A 63 7.89 5.83 10.96
CA GLY A 63 8.52 7.16 10.83
C GLY A 63 9.25 7.33 9.50
N ASP A 64 10.47 7.83 9.55
CA ASP A 64 11.30 8.13 8.36
C ASP A 64 11.84 6.89 7.65
N ARG A 65 11.68 5.69 8.24
CA ARG A 65 12.09 4.44 7.59
C ARG A 65 11.08 3.98 6.55
N ARG A 66 9.85 4.51 6.59
CA ARG A 66 8.77 4.14 5.67
C ARG A 66 9.13 4.58 4.26
N HIS A 67 8.92 3.69 3.29
CA HIS A 67 9.14 4.03 1.90
C HIS A 67 8.13 5.12 1.44
N PRO A 68 8.60 6.32 1.03
CA PRO A 68 7.73 7.48 0.82
C PRO A 68 6.69 7.27 -0.30
N LEU A 69 7.05 6.56 -1.37
CA LEU A 69 6.11 6.24 -2.45
C LEU A 69 5.00 5.28 -1.99
N ILE A 70 5.33 4.30 -1.15
CA ILE A 70 4.36 3.32 -0.64
C ILE A 70 3.42 4.02 0.33
N LEU A 71 3.97 4.85 1.21
CA LEU A 71 3.18 5.68 2.14
C LEU A 71 2.20 6.57 1.38
N MET A 72 2.67 7.28 0.34
CA MET A 72 1.80 8.14 -0.48
C MET A 72 0.64 7.37 -1.12
N MET A 73 0.92 6.21 -1.74
CA MET A 73 -0.12 5.41 -2.40
C MET A 73 -1.10 4.81 -1.38
N CYS A 74 -0.59 4.31 -0.24
CA CYS A 74 -1.42 3.76 0.84
C CYS A 74 -2.37 4.83 1.40
N LEU A 75 -1.84 6.04 1.60
CA LEU A 75 -2.59 7.19 2.09
C LEU A 75 -3.70 7.61 1.12
N ASP A 76 -3.40 7.70 -0.19
CA ASP A 76 -4.41 8.03 -1.20
C ASP A 76 -5.57 7.01 -1.23
N ILE A 77 -5.27 5.71 -1.03
CA ILE A 77 -6.29 4.65 -0.95
C ILE A 77 -7.10 4.73 0.35
N ALA A 78 -6.44 4.88 1.50
CA ALA A 78 -7.13 5.01 2.79
C ALA A 78 -8.08 6.21 2.80
N ILE A 79 -7.63 7.34 2.25
CA ILE A 79 -8.45 8.56 2.08
C ILE A 79 -9.67 8.29 1.22
N TYR A 80 -9.49 7.61 0.09
CA TYR A 80 -10.60 7.27 -0.80
C TYR A 80 -11.67 6.45 -0.06
N HIS A 81 -11.26 5.44 0.70
CA HIS A 81 -12.17 4.62 1.52
C HIS A 81 -12.90 5.45 2.58
N ILE A 82 -12.20 6.37 3.27
CA ILE A 82 -12.81 7.28 4.25
C ILE A 82 -13.92 8.14 3.61
N PHE A 83 -13.66 8.71 2.42
CA PHE A 83 -14.65 9.50 1.69
C PHE A 83 -15.85 8.68 1.23
N CYS A 84 -15.63 7.44 0.77
CA CYS A 84 -16.70 6.53 0.37
C CYS A 84 -17.68 6.23 1.51
N ILE A 85 -17.19 6.13 2.75
CA ILE A 85 -18.03 5.83 3.93
C ILE A 85 -18.80 7.06 4.39
N HIS A 86 -18.14 8.21 4.54
CA HIS A 86 -18.74 9.38 5.17
C HIS A 86 -19.58 10.21 4.20
N ASN A 87 -19.06 10.50 3.00
CA ASN A 87 -19.76 11.34 2.04
C ASN A 87 -19.26 11.13 0.60
N PRO A 88 -19.76 10.10 -0.09
CA PRO A 88 -19.36 9.82 -1.48
C PRO A 88 -19.75 10.96 -2.44
N TYR A 89 -20.79 11.74 -2.12
CA TYR A 89 -21.26 12.84 -2.97
C TYR A 89 -20.38 14.09 -2.93
N LYS A 90 -19.58 14.28 -1.87
CA LYS A 90 -18.61 15.39 -1.76
C LYS A 90 -17.20 15.01 -2.21
N MET A 91 -17.01 13.80 -2.73
CA MET A 91 -15.71 13.38 -3.22
C MET A 91 -15.34 14.18 -4.48
N SER A 92 -14.16 14.80 -4.47
CA SER A 92 -13.60 15.48 -5.64
C SER A 92 -13.10 14.46 -6.66
N ASP A 93 -13.28 14.73 -7.95
CA ASP A 93 -12.70 13.93 -9.04
C ASP A 93 -11.18 13.73 -8.89
N ILE A 94 -10.47 14.71 -8.31
CA ILE A 94 -9.04 14.61 -8.03
C ILE A 94 -8.71 13.43 -7.10
N ARG A 95 -9.58 13.12 -6.13
CA ARG A 95 -9.38 11.99 -5.21
C ARG A 95 -9.58 10.66 -5.90
N LYS A 96 -10.57 10.60 -6.79
CA LYS A 96 -10.80 9.43 -7.63
C LYS A 96 -9.63 9.19 -8.58
N ASP A 97 -9.13 10.24 -9.24
CA ASP A 97 -7.96 10.16 -10.12
C ASP A 97 -6.71 9.68 -9.37
N ARG A 98 -6.51 10.11 -8.12
CA ARG A 98 -5.41 9.62 -7.28
C ARG A 98 -5.56 8.15 -6.91
N TYR A 99 -6.77 7.71 -6.53
CA TYR A 99 -7.04 6.30 -6.29
C TYR A 99 -6.80 5.46 -7.54
N ASP A 100 -7.34 5.87 -8.69
CA ASP A 100 -7.16 5.17 -9.97
C ASP A 100 -5.68 5.10 -10.37
N ARG A 101 -4.91 6.17 -10.13
CA ARG A 101 -3.45 6.18 -10.31
C ARG A 101 -2.76 5.19 -9.37
N ALA A 102 -3.14 5.12 -8.10
CA ALA A 102 -2.55 4.19 -7.14
C ALA A 102 -2.81 2.73 -7.56
N VAL A 103 -4.05 2.42 -7.95
CA VAL A 103 -4.43 1.09 -8.46
C VAL A 103 -3.69 0.74 -9.75
N ALA A 104 -3.59 1.69 -10.69
CA ALA A 104 -2.84 1.48 -11.93
C ALA A 104 -1.36 1.18 -11.65
N TRP A 105 -0.74 1.96 -10.76
CA TRP A 105 0.64 1.73 -10.33
C TRP A 105 0.82 0.34 -9.69
N MET A 106 -0.06 -0.04 -8.76
CA MET A 106 0.00 -1.37 -8.11
C MET A 106 -0.14 -2.52 -9.11
N LYS A 107 -1.00 -2.36 -10.13
CA LYS A 107 -1.14 -3.35 -11.21
C LYS A 107 0.13 -3.49 -12.03
N GLU A 108 0.82 -2.40 -12.34
CA GLU A 108 2.09 -2.44 -13.07
C GLU A 108 3.24 -3.01 -12.23
N VAL A 109 3.23 -2.78 -10.91
CA VAL A 109 4.15 -3.45 -9.97
C VAL A 109 3.87 -4.95 -9.89
N ALA A 110 2.59 -5.35 -9.81
CA ALA A 110 2.19 -6.77 -9.79
C ALA A 110 2.52 -7.51 -11.10
N LYS A 111 2.62 -6.80 -12.23
CA LYS A 111 3.14 -7.35 -13.50
C LYS A 111 4.67 -7.43 -13.56
N GLY A 112 5.37 -6.81 -12.62
CA GLY A 112 6.83 -6.68 -12.62
C GLY A 112 7.37 -5.66 -13.64
N MET A 113 6.51 -4.81 -14.23
CA MET A 113 6.98 -3.74 -15.13
C MET A 113 7.61 -2.58 -14.37
N ILE A 114 7.10 -2.30 -13.16
CA ILE A 114 7.62 -1.27 -12.27
C ILE A 114 8.24 -1.96 -11.06
N THR A 115 9.48 -1.59 -10.76
CA THR A 115 10.18 -2.02 -9.54
C THR A 115 10.24 -0.84 -8.58
N ILE A 116 9.88 -1.09 -7.32
CA ILE A 116 10.10 -0.17 -6.20
C ILE A 116 11.55 -0.32 -5.75
N ASP A 117 12.36 0.71 -5.99
CA ASP A 117 13.74 0.76 -5.53
C ASP A 117 13.80 0.89 -4.01
N GLY A 118 14.73 0.20 -3.35
CA GLY A 118 14.87 0.21 -1.90
C GLY A 118 13.78 -0.51 -1.09
N ALA A 119 12.74 -1.07 -1.72
CA ALA A 119 11.77 -1.91 -1.01
C ALA A 119 12.32 -3.34 -0.79
N PRO A 120 12.12 -3.93 0.41
CA PRO A 120 12.58 -5.27 0.72
C PRO A 120 11.89 -6.27 -0.21
N LYS A 121 12.70 -6.98 -1.00
CA LYS A 121 12.22 -8.01 -1.91
C LYS A 121 11.94 -9.27 -1.12
N ARG A 122 10.90 -10.00 -1.50
CA ARG A 122 10.67 -11.33 -0.94
C ARG A 122 11.89 -12.20 -1.29
N PRO A 123 12.46 -12.96 -0.33
CA PRO A 123 13.50 -13.92 -0.67
C PRO A 123 12.99 -14.84 -1.77
N ALA A 124 13.81 -15.09 -2.79
CA ALA A 124 13.48 -16.09 -3.80
C ALA A 124 13.18 -17.39 -3.05
N ALA A 125 11.98 -17.94 -3.25
CA ALA A 125 11.68 -19.27 -2.76
C ALA A 125 12.70 -20.20 -3.43
N ASP A 126 13.59 -20.75 -2.63
CA ASP A 126 14.66 -21.61 -3.11
C ASP A 126 13.99 -22.85 -3.73
N GLY A 127 13.98 -22.92 -5.07
CA GLY A 127 13.58 -24.10 -5.81
C GLY A 127 12.23 -24.01 -6.55
N SER A 128 12.33 -24.14 -7.87
CA SER A 128 11.28 -24.54 -8.81
C SER A 128 10.44 -23.41 -9.41
N ASP A 129 11.11 -22.51 -10.13
CA ASP A 129 10.55 -22.18 -11.44
C ASP A 129 10.53 -23.50 -12.26
N PRO A 130 9.38 -23.97 -12.77
CA PRO A 130 9.29 -25.19 -13.58
C PRO A 130 10.19 -25.16 -14.83
N TRP A 131 10.72 -23.98 -15.16
CA TRP A 131 11.57 -23.69 -16.31
C TRP A 131 13.00 -23.28 -15.91
N GLN A 132 13.41 -23.53 -14.67
CA GLN A 132 14.77 -23.23 -14.26
C GLN A 132 15.73 -24.20 -14.96
N ILE A 133 16.41 -23.70 -16.00
CA ILE A 133 17.46 -24.44 -16.69
C ILE A 133 18.70 -24.42 -15.80
N VAL A 134 18.87 -25.46 -15.01
CA VAL A 134 20.12 -25.73 -14.30
C VAL A 134 21.10 -26.41 -15.25
N SER A 135 22.29 -25.82 -15.39
CA SER A 135 23.42 -26.45 -16.06
C SER A 135 23.77 -27.74 -15.33
N ASN A 136 23.81 -28.86 -16.05
CA ASN A 136 24.21 -30.14 -15.46
C ASN A 136 25.66 -30.05 -14.96
N GLU A 137 25.93 -30.51 -13.74
CA GLU A 137 27.30 -30.52 -13.21
C GLU A 137 28.20 -31.38 -14.11
N SER A 138 29.38 -30.86 -14.45
CA SER A 138 30.34 -31.54 -15.32
C SER A 138 30.65 -32.91 -14.76
N ARG A 139 30.28 -33.98 -15.47
CA ARG A 139 30.68 -35.35 -15.11
C ARG A 139 32.19 -35.42 -15.11
N GLY A 140 32.78 -35.45 -13.92
CA GLY A 140 34.22 -35.60 -13.73
C GLY A 140 34.70 -36.85 -14.46
N THR A 141 35.66 -36.69 -15.35
CA THR A 141 36.35 -37.80 -16.00
C THR A 141 37.35 -38.38 -15.01
N TYR A 142 37.11 -39.61 -14.55
CA TYR A 142 38.12 -40.47 -13.91
C TYR A 142 38.01 -41.88 -14.49
#